data_AF-A0A2G6MZ40-F1
#
_entry.id   AF-A0A2G6MZ40-F1
#
_cell.length_a   1.000
_cell.length_b   1.000
_cell.length_c   1.000
_cell.angle_alpha   90.00
_cell.angle_beta   90.00
_cell.angle_gamma   90.00
#
_symmetry.space_group_name_H-M   'P 1'
#
loop_
_entity.id
_entity.type
_entity.pdbx_description
1 polymer ?
#
loop_
_entity_poly.entity_id
_entity_poly.type
_entity_poly.pdbx_seq_one_letter_code
_entity_poly.pdbx_strand_id
1 'polypeptide(L)'
;MIIRVLLAAFSSLVGGFCYLAGLTRLMSGLLIGFGLLTSLFFAVLLIVTPNNDASGFPVYGSNSPLPFFLLALVLLLMIVWLFLARPKPAKQEALSSVHFKYLAAGLLAYLSALFLPAFLWFPSAEKLLSIQTIQLEREVLAGVCLYLAGSSGALFLLFLSTKGGTPYNPDLMRRLVPALMALLHFDKMPALLAYLLIYSPETPVVFPRIAALALAGYIPFTLFLVKISVSFRNQQSS
;
A
#
# COMPACT_ATOMS: atom_id res chain seq x y z
N MET A 1 5.37 -22.80 -3.64
CA MET A 1 5.54 -21.74 -2.62
C MET A 1 6.89 -21.04 -2.73
N ILE A 2 8.01 -21.77 -2.74
CA ILE A 2 9.39 -21.21 -2.80
C ILE A 2 9.60 -20.21 -3.95
N ILE A 3 9.20 -20.56 -5.18
CA ILE A 3 9.36 -19.66 -6.35
C ILE A 3 8.64 -18.32 -6.16
N ARG A 4 7.45 -18.32 -5.54
CA ARG A 4 6.69 -17.08 -5.28
C ARG A 4 7.39 -16.18 -4.27
N VAL A 5 7.99 -16.77 -3.23
CA VAL A 5 8.79 -16.05 -2.23
C VAL A 5 10.03 -15.44 -2.88
N LEU A 6 10.74 -16.21 -3.72
CA LEU A 6 11.91 -15.71 -4.45
C LEU A 6 11.55 -14.56 -5.40
N LEU A 7 10.46 -14.69 -6.16
CA LEU A 7 9.99 -13.62 -7.04
C LEU A 7 9.59 -12.36 -6.26
N ALA A 8 8.90 -12.52 -5.13
CA ALA A 8 8.53 -11.40 -4.27
C ALA A 8 9.79 -10.71 -3.74
N ALA A 9 10.75 -11.45 -3.18
CA ALA A 9 12.00 -10.92 -2.67
C ALA A 9 12.82 -10.21 -3.77
N PHE A 10 12.93 -10.82 -4.95
CA PHE A 10 13.60 -10.24 -6.10
C PHE A 10 12.94 -8.93 -6.54
N SER A 11 11.61 -8.90 -6.67
CA SER A 11 10.88 -7.69 -7.08
C SER A 11 11.03 -6.54 -6.08
N SER A 12 11.03 -6.84 -4.77
CA SER A 12 11.26 -5.86 -3.71
C SER A 12 12.69 -5.35 -3.70
N LEU A 13 13.67 -6.22 -3.94
CA LEU A 13 15.08 -5.85 -4.05
C LEU A 13 15.30 -4.94 -5.26
N VAL A 14 14.82 -5.33 -6.44
CA VAL A 14 14.91 -4.50 -7.66
C VAL A 14 14.25 -3.15 -7.46
N GLY A 15 13.03 -3.13 -6.89
CA GLY A 15 12.34 -1.88 -6.58
C GLY A 15 13.12 -0.99 -5.61
N GLY A 16 13.69 -1.57 -4.56
CA GLY A 16 14.57 -0.88 -3.61
C GLY A 16 15.79 -0.26 -4.28
N PHE A 17 16.50 -1.02 -5.12
CA PHE A 17 17.64 -0.50 -5.89
C PHE A 17 17.24 0.62 -6.86
N CYS A 18 16.09 0.51 -7.53
CA CYS A 18 15.60 1.58 -8.39
C CYS A 18 15.32 2.87 -7.61
N TYR A 19 14.78 2.79 -6.39
CA TYR A 19 14.64 3.96 -5.52
C TYR A 19 16.00 4.56 -5.12
N LEU A 20 16.98 3.71 -4.76
CA LEU A 20 18.34 4.15 -4.43
C LEU A 20 19.06 4.80 -5.62
N ALA A 21 18.81 4.32 -6.83
CA ALA A 21 19.32 4.87 -8.09
C ALA A 21 18.65 6.21 -8.48
N GLY A 22 17.63 6.67 -7.75
CA GLY A 22 16.94 7.93 -8.02
C GLY A 22 15.81 7.82 -9.05
N LEU A 23 15.40 6.61 -9.43
CA LEU A 23 14.24 6.36 -10.31
C LEU A 23 12.90 6.47 -9.56
N THR A 24 12.84 7.33 -8.53
CA THR A 24 11.70 7.44 -7.59
C THR A 24 10.38 7.67 -8.30
N ARG A 25 10.34 8.54 -9.31
CA ARG A 25 9.11 8.84 -10.06
C ARG A 25 8.62 7.65 -10.88
N LEU A 26 9.54 6.97 -11.57
CA LEU A 26 9.22 5.77 -12.35
C LEU A 26 8.70 4.65 -11.44
N MET A 27 9.42 4.36 -10.37
CA MET A 27 9.03 3.32 -9.41
C MET A 27 7.72 3.64 -8.70
N SER A 28 7.49 4.91 -8.34
CA SER A 28 6.21 5.36 -7.81
C SER A 28 5.09 5.09 -8.81
N GLY A 29 5.29 5.44 -10.09
CA GLY A 29 4.32 5.19 -11.16
C GLY A 29 4.01 3.70 -11.34
N LEU A 30 5.03 2.84 -11.33
CA LEU A 30 4.85 1.38 -11.42
C LEU A 30 4.08 0.82 -10.22
N LEU A 31 4.37 1.30 -9.02
CA LEU A 31 3.71 0.85 -7.80
C LEU A 31 2.24 1.28 -7.73
N ILE A 32 1.94 2.52 -8.11
CA ILE A 32 0.55 3.01 -8.20
C ILE A 32 -0.17 2.26 -9.33
N GLY A 33 0.52 2.02 -10.45
CA GLY A 33 0.05 1.21 -11.57
C GLY A 33 -0.30 -0.22 -11.17
N PHE A 34 0.49 -0.83 -10.28
CA PHE A 34 0.18 -2.14 -9.70
C PHE A 34 -1.11 -2.09 -8.86
N GLY A 35 -1.31 -1.06 -8.05
CA GLY A 35 -2.57 -0.85 -7.32
C GLY A 35 -3.77 -0.69 -8.26
N LEU A 36 -3.61 0.09 -9.34
CA LEU A 36 -4.62 0.27 -10.39
C LEU A 36 -4.96 -1.06 -11.07
N LEU A 37 -3.95 -1.82 -11.49
CA LEU A 37 -4.13 -3.11 -12.15
C LEU A 37 -4.83 -4.11 -11.23
N THR A 38 -4.44 -4.14 -9.95
CA THR A 38 -5.05 -5.00 -8.93
C THR A 38 -6.53 -4.63 -8.73
N SER A 39 -6.83 -3.33 -8.68
CA SER A 39 -8.21 -2.85 -8.55
C SER A 39 -9.06 -3.22 -9.76
N LEU A 40 -8.56 -3.03 -10.98
CA LEU A 40 -9.25 -3.46 -12.20
C LEU A 40 -9.43 -4.98 -12.25
N PHE A 41 -8.41 -5.74 -11.86
CA PHE A 41 -8.48 -7.20 -11.81
C PHE A 41 -9.64 -7.66 -10.93
N PHE A 42 -9.74 -7.15 -9.68
CA PHE A 42 -10.85 -7.50 -8.80
C PHE A 42 -12.22 -7.02 -9.33
N ALA A 43 -12.27 -5.84 -9.95
CA ALA A 43 -13.50 -5.33 -10.56
C ALA A 43 -14.01 -6.24 -11.70
N VAL A 44 -13.12 -6.66 -12.60
CA VAL A 44 -13.43 -7.60 -13.70
C VAL A 44 -13.80 -8.96 -13.15
N LEU A 45 -13.08 -9.45 -12.14
CA LEU A 45 -13.34 -10.75 -11.55
C LEU A 45 -14.75 -10.81 -10.94
N LEU A 46 -15.17 -9.77 -10.21
CA LEU A 46 -16.55 -9.64 -9.70
C LEU A 46 -17.64 -9.58 -10.80
N ILE A 47 -17.30 -9.16 -12.02
CA ILE A 47 -18.23 -9.18 -13.17
C ILE A 47 -18.32 -10.58 -13.79
N VAL A 48 -17.17 -11.25 -13.95
CA VAL A 48 -17.05 -12.49 -14.73
C VAL A 48 -17.43 -13.74 -13.93
N THR A 49 -17.25 -13.73 -12.59
CA THR A 49 -17.59 -14.88 -11.72
C THR A 49 -18.71 -14.56 -10.72
N PRO A 50 -19.94 -14.22 -11.18
CA PRO A 50 -21.08 -14.18 -10.28
C PRO A 50 -21.45 -15.63 -9.92
N ASN A 51 -21.06 -16.10 -8.72
CA ASN A 51 -21.55 -17.34 -8.11
C ASN A 51 -21.23 -18.68 -8.81
N ASN A 52 -20.11 -18.82 -9.52
CA ASN A 52 -19.74 -20.11 -10.13
C ASN A 52 -18.50 -20.73 -9.45
N ASP A 53 -18.73 -21.79 -8.66
CA ASP A 53 -17.71 -22.69 -8.08
C ASP A 53 -16.82 -23.37 -9.15
N ALA A 54 -17.22 -23.31 -10.43
CA ALA A 54 -16.51 -23.88 -11.56
C ALA A 54 -15.31 -23.04 -12.06
N SER A 55 -15.14 -21.82 -11.56
CA SER A 55 -13.99 -20.97 -11.90
C SER A 55 -12.86 -21.22 -10.89
N GLY A 56 -11.62 -21.47 -11.35
CA GLY A 56 -10.45 -21.68 -10.48
C GLY A 56 -10.07 -20.48 -9.58
N PHE A 57 -10.91 -19.44 -9.55
CA PHE A 57 -10.82 -18.23 -8.73
C PHE A 57 -12.22 -17.90 -8.16
N PRO A 58 -12.72 -18.66 -7.18
CA PRO A 58 -14.05 -18.43 -6.64
C PRO A 58 -14.07 -17.11 -5.87
N VAL A 59 -14.92 -16.17 -6.31
CA VAL A 59 -15.32 -15.03 -5.48
C VAL A 59 -16.68 -15.32 -4.91
N TYR A 60 -16.73 -15.47 -3.60
CA TYR A 60 -17.97 -15.78 -2.91
C TYR A 60 -18.76 -14.49 -2.62
N GLY A 61 -20.04 -14.50 -2.96
CA GLY A 61 -21.00 -13.43 -2.67
C GLY A 61 -21.26 -12.46 -3.81
N SER A 62 -22.55 -12.17 -4.06
CA SER A 62 -22.99 -11.16 -5.04
C SER A 62 -22.67 -9.75 -4.54
N ASN A 63 -21.56 -9.17 -4.99
CA ASN A 63 -21.16 -7.83 -4.59
C ASN A 63 -20.82 -6.95 -5.78
N SER A 64 -21.14 -5.66 -5.65
CA SER A 64 -20.94 -4.69 -6.74
C SER A 64 -19.44 -4.49 -7.02
N PRO A 65 -19.00 -4.54 -8.29
CA PRO A 65 -17.62 -4.23 -8.70
C PRO A 65 -17.29 -2.74 -8.60
N LEU A 66 -18.31 -1.88 -8.40
CA LEU A 66 -18.20 -0.42 -8.43
C LEU A 66 -17.08 0.15 -7.53
N PRO A 67 -16.89 -0.28 -6.27
CA PRO A 67 -15.83 0.26 -5.41
C PRO A 67 -14.43 0.07 -6.00
N PHE A 68 -14.18 -1.07 -6.65
CA PHE A 68 -12.90 -1.36 -7.29
C PHE A 68 -12.69 -0.54 -8.58
N PHE A 69 -13.74 -0.31 -9.38
CA PHE A 69 -13.67 0.60 -10.52
C PHE A 69 -13.38 2.04 -10.10
N LEU A 70 -14.08 2.54 -9.08
CA LEU A 70 -13.85 3.88 -8.55
C LEU A 70 -12.43 4.05 -8.03
N LEU A 71 -11.91 3.06 -7.29
CA LEU A 71 -10.52 3.08 -6.84
C LEU A 71 -9.54 3.07 -8.01
N ALA A 72 -9.77 2.25 -9.04
CA ALA A 72 -8.92 2.24 -10.24
C ALA A 72 -8.90 3.61 -10.93
N LEU A 73 -10.06 4.25 -11.06
CA LEU A 73 -10.17 5.60 -11.62
C LEU A 73 -9.40 6.63 -10.79
N VAL A 74 -9.53 6.59 -9.46
CA VAL A 74 -8.78 7.48 -8.57
C VAL A 74 -7.27 7.27 -8.73
N LEU A 75 -6.79 6.02 -8.72
CA LEU A 75 -5.38 5.72 -8.91
C LEU A 75 -4.88 6.14 -10.29
N LEU A 76 -5.69 6.02 -11.34
CA LEU A 76 -5.36 6.49 -12.68
C LEU A 76 -5.13 8.01 -12.68
N LEU A 77 -6.05 8.77 -12.09
CA LEU A 77 -5.91 10.21 -11.95
C LEU A 77 -4.66 10.59 -11.15
N MET A 78 -4.30 9.81 -10.13
CA MET A 78 -3.08 10.04 -9.37
C MET A 78 -1.80 9.71 -10.15
N ILE A 79 -1.81 8.70 -11.04
CA ILE A 79 -0.68 8.43 -11.97
C ILE A 79 -0.53 9.60 -12.94
N VAL A 80 -1.64 10.04 -13.54
CA VAL A 80 -1.63 11.21 -14.44
C VAL A 80 -1.08 12.44 -13.69
N TRP A 81 -1.53 12.67 -12.46
CA TRP A 81 -1.01 13.74 -11.63
C TRP A 81 0.49 13.58 -11.33
N LEU A 82 0.95 12.37 -10.99
CA LEU A 82 2.37 12.08 -10.73
C LEU A 82 3.25 12.48 -11.91
N PHE A 83 2.81 12.25 -13.16
CA PHE A 83 3.60 12.56 -14.37
C PHE A 83 3.39 13.97 -14.92
N LEU A 84 2.25 14.62 -14.65
CA LEU A 84 2.02 16.02 -15.02
C LEU A 84 2.58 17.02 -14.00
N ALA A 85 2.73 16.62 -12.74
CA ALA A 85 3.24 17.49 -11.70
C ALA A 85 4.67 17.96 -12.02
N ARG A 86 4.88 19.27 -11.99
CA ARG A 86 6.21 19.87 -12.18
C ARG A 86 7.03 19.69 -10.92
N PRO A 87 8.27 19.18 -11.01
CA PRO A 87 9.13 19.05 -9.85
C PRO A 87 9.44 20.42 -9.26
N LYS A 88 9.43 20.51 -7.93
CA LYS A 88 9.78 21.71 -7.16
C LYS A 88 11.05 21.45 -6.37
N PRO A 89 11.96 22.44 -6.27
CA PRO A 89 13.15 22.32 -5.44
C PRO A 89 12.72 22.06 -4.00
N ALA A 90 13.19 20.96 -3.44
CA ALA A 90 12.88 20.59 -2.08
C ALA A 90 13.69 21.46 -1.10
N LYS A 91 13.04 21.99 -0.07
CA LYS A 91 13.71 22.61 1.06
C LYS A 91 14.41 21.50 1.84
N GLN A 92 15.73 21.36 1.68
CA GLN A 92 16.51 20.33 2.35
C GLN A 92 16.81 20.73 3.78
N GLU A 93 16.65 19.75 4.67
CA GLU A 93 17.02 19.84 6.07
C GLU A 93 18.32 19.05 6.25
N ALA A 94 19.28 19.62 6.98
CA ALA A 94 20.51 18.92 7.30
C ALA A 94 20.17 17.63 8.07
N LEU A 95 20.74 16.51 7.64
CA LEU A 95 20.49 15.22 8.26
C LEU A 95 20.81 15.30 9.76
N SER A 96 19.80 14.95 10.56
CA SER A 96 19.84 15.00 12.02
C SER A 96 19.15 13.77 12.62
N SER A 97 19.35 13.54 13.92
CA SER A 97 18.75 12.43 14.65
C SER A 97 17.21 12.40 14.58
N VAL A 98 16.58 13.55 14.36
CA VAL A 98 15.12 13.69 14.23
C VAL A 98 14.59 12.88 13.04
N HIS A 99 15.30 12.86 11.91
CA HIS A 99 14.89 12.11 10.71
C HIS A 99 14.90 10.60 10.93
N PHE A 100 15.88 10.11 11.70
CA PHE A 100 15.96 8.70 12.10
C PHE A 100 14.90 8.33 13.13
N LYS A 101 14.56 9.25 14.05
CA LYS A 101 13.42 9.06 14.97
C LYS A 101 12.11 8.94 14.20
N TYR A 102 11.88 9.81 13.19
CA TYR A 102 10.71 9.70 12.33
C TYR A 102 10.70 8.42 11.49
N LEU A 103 11.86 7.96 11.01
CA LEU A 103 11.97 6.68 10.31
C LEU A 103 11.55 5.53 11.22
N ALA A 104 12.19 5.41 12.39
CA ALA A 104 11.93 4.34 13.34
C ALA A 104 10.47 4.36 13.83
N ALA A 105 9.95 5.53 14.20
CA ALA A 105 8.56 5.69 14.62
C ALA A 105 7.58 5.37 13.49
N GLY A 106 7.88 5.78 12.25
CA GLY A 106 7.06 5.48 11.08
C GLY A 106 7.02 3.99 10.76
N LEU A 107 8.16 3.29 10.81
CA LEU A 107 8.23 1.85 10.62
C LEU A 107 7.48 1.09 11.73
N LEU A 108 7.70 1.46 12.99
CA LEU A 108 7.01 0.86 14.13
C LEU A 108 5.50 1.08 14.03
N ALA A 109 5.07 2.32 13.76
CA ALA A 109 3.66 2.64 13.57
C ALA A 109 3.04 1.86 12.41
N TYR A 110 3.76 1.67 11.31
CA TYR A 110 3.28 0.86 10.19
C TYR A 110 3.11 -0.61 10.57
N LEU A 111 4.09 -1.18 11.27
CA LEU A 111 4.00 -2.54 11.79
C LEU A 111 2.83 -2.70 12.77
N SER A 112 2.64 -1.76 13.70
CA SER A 112 1.49 -1.76 14.59
C SER A 112 0.17 -1.65 13.84
N ALA A 113 0.11 -0.84 12.78
CA ALA A 113 -1.06 -0.70 11.91
C ALA A 113 -1.36 -1.97 11.09
N LEU A 114 -0.39 -2.85 10.86
CA LEU A 114 -0.59 -4.14 10.23
C LEU A 114 -0.99 -5.22 11.23
N PHE A 115 -0.24 -5.35 12.33
CA PHE A 115 -0.38 -6.49 13.24
C PHE A 115 -1.50 -6.33 14.25
N LEU A 116 -1.77 -5.13 14.77
CA LEU A 116 -2.88 -4.94 15.73
C LEU A 116 -4.25 -5.18 15.09
N PRO A 117 -4.53 -4.70 13.86
CA PRO A 117 -5.81 -5.00 13.21
C PRO A 117 -5.95 -6.45 12.75
N ALA A 118 -4.86 -7.22 12.65
CA ALA A 118 -4.91 -8.63 12.26
C ALA A 118 -5.79 -9.47 13.20
N PHE A 119 -5.85 -9.12 14.49
CA PHE A 119 -6.75 -9.76 15.46
C PHE A 119 -8.24 -9.52 15.17
N LEU A 120 -8.56 -8.50 14.37
CA LEU A 120 -9.93 -8.19 13.94
C LEU A 120 -10.24 -8.74 12.54
N TRP A 121 -9.22 -8.88 11.68
CA TRP A 121 -9.37 -9.45 10.34
C TRP A 121 -9.51 -10.97 10.35
N PHE A 122 -8.78 -11.63 11.24
CA PHE A 122 -8.69 -13.10 11.32
C PHE A 122 -9.05 -13.56 12.74
N PRO A 123 -10.34 -13.59 13.09
CA PRO A 123 -10.77 -14.10 14.39
C PRO A 123 -10.53 -15.60 14.51
N SER A 124 -10.30 -16.08 15.73
CA SER A 124 -10.05 -17.50 16.00
C SER A 124 -11.24 -18.40 15.63
N ALA A 125 -10.97 -19.68 15.38
CA ALA A 125 -12.00 -20.68 15.08
C ALA A 125 -13.11 -20.74 16.14
N GLU A 126 -12.76 -20.63 17.42
CA GLU A 126 -13.72 -20.59 18.53
C GLU A 126 -14.66 -19.37 18.46
N LYS A 127 -14.12 -18.22 18.04
CA LYS A 127 -14.88 -16.98 17.89
C LYS A 127 -15.80 -17.05 16.66
N LEU A 128 -15.37 -17.72 15.59
CA LEU A 128 -16.20 -17.95 14.40
C LEU A 128 -17.43 -18.83 14.68
N LEU A 129 -17.33 -19.79 15.60
CA LEU A 129 -18.45 -20.67 15.96
C LEU A 129 -19.52 -19.97 16.80
N SER A 130 -19.19 -18.85 17.44
CA SER A 130 -20.05 -18.19 18.44
C SER A 130 -20.61 -16.84 17.99
N ILE A 131 -20.07 -16.25 16.92
CA ILE A 131 -20.41 -14.89 16.47
C ILE A 131 -21.38 -14.88 15.29
N GLN A 132 -22.33 -13.94 15.33
CA GLN A 132 -23.21 -13.63 14.20
C GLN A 132 -22.45 -12.91 13.08
N THR A 133 -22.77 -13.22 11.82
CA THR A 133 -22.10 -12.68 10.62
C THR A 133 -22.01 -11.15 10.58
N ILE A 134 -23.04 -10.44 11.04
CA ILE A 134 -23.07 -8.97 11.07
C ILE A 134 -22.03 -8.39 12.05
N GLN A 135 -21.84 -9.05 13.19
CA GLN A 135 -20.86 -8.61 14.17
C GLN A 135 -19.43 -8.88 13.67
N LEU A 136 -19.21 -10.02 12.98
CA LEU A 136 -17.96 -10.32 12.29
C LEU A 136 -17.62 -9.25 11.25
N GLU A 137 -18.58 -8.86 10.40
CA GLU A 137 -18.38 -7.80 9.39
C GLU A 137 -17.93 -6.47 10.02
N ARG A 138 -18.52 -6.09 11.16
CA ARG A 138 -18.15 -4.87 11.89
C ARG A 138 -16.74 -4.92 12.46
N GLU A 139 -16.31 -6.07 12.98
CA GLU A 139 -14.94 -6.24 13.49
C GLU A 139 -13.92 -6.12 12.36
N VAL A 140 -14.14 -6.82 11.24
CA VAL A 140 -13.26 -6.76 10.07
C VAL A 140 -13.20 -5.33 9.52
N LEU A 141 -14.34 -4.64 9.44
CA LEU A 141 -14.39 -3.23 9.05
C LEU A 141 -13.59 -2.34 10.00
N ALA A 142 -13.76 -2.52 11.31
CA ALA A 142 -13.00 -1.77 12.31
C ALA A 142 -11.48 -1.99 12.15
N GLY A 143 -11.06 -3.23 11.90
CA GLY A 143 -9.67 -3.55 11.59
C GLY A 143 -9.14 -2.80 10.37
N VAL A 144 -9.90 -2.79 9.27
CA VAL A 144 -9.48 -2.07 8.05
C VAL A 144 -9.40 -0.56 8.29
N CYS A 145 -10.35 0.02 9.02
CA CYS A 145 -10.29 1.44 9.39
C CYS A 145 -9.05 1.76 10.24
N LEU A 146 -8.71 0.92 11.22
CA LEU A 146 -7.50 1.07 12.04
C LEU A 146 -6.23 0.99 11.19
N TYR A 147 -6.17 0.06 10.24
CA TYR A 147 -5.07 -0.04 9.29
C TYR A 147 -4.93 1.20 8.43
N LEU A 148 -6.02 1.72 7.87
CA LEU A 148 -5.96 2.93 7.04
C LEU A 148 -5.50 4.16 7.83
N ALA A 149 -6.01 4.34 9.05
CA ALA A 149 -5.60 5.43 9.93
C ALA A 149 -4.13 5.30 10.35
N GLY A 150 -3.73 4.10 10.81
CA GLY A 150 -2.37 3.82 11.26
C GLY A 150 -1.34 3.90 10.13
N SER A 151 -1.64 3.33 8.96
CA SER A 151 -0.77 3.42 7.78
C SER A 151 -0.64 4.86 7.27
N SER A 152 -1.72 5.65 7.29
CA SER A 152 -1.65 7.08 6.93
C SER A 152 -0.76 7.88 7.89
N GLY A 153 -0.90 7.64 9.20
CA GLY A 153 -0.04 8.25 10.21
C GLY A 153 1.43 7.83 10.06
N ALA A 154 1.68 6.54 9.82
CA ALA A 154 3.01 6.01 9.57
C ALA A 154 3.66 6.62 8.32
N LEU A 155 2.93 6.70 7.21
CA LEU A 155 3.37 7.32 5.96
C LEU A 155 3.67 8.81 6.14
N PHE A 156 2.94 9.51 7.00
CA PHE A 156 3.24 10.89 7.34
C PHE A 156 4.57 11.03 8.09
N LEU A 157 4.85 10.17 9.07
CA LEU A 157 6.15 10.15 9.77
C LEU A 157 7.29 9.80 8.80
N LEU A 158 7.08 8.81 7.93
CA LEU A 158 8.06 8.43 6.90
C LEU A 158 8.29 9.59 5.91
N PHE A 159 7.26 10.35 5.55
CA PHE A 159 7.41 11.56 4.75
C PHE A 159 8.31 12.59 5.44
N LEU A 160 8.11 12.85 6.74
CA LEU A 160 8.98 13.77 7.49
C LEU A 160 10.44 13.27 7.52
N SER A 161 10.64 11.96 7.63
CA SER A 161 11.98 11.36 7.56
C SER A 161 12.69 11.62 6.22
N THR A 162 11.96 11.65 5.10
CA THR A 162 12.53 11.85 3.75
C THR A 162 13.20 13.20 3.51
N LYS A 163 13.03 14.18 4.41
CA LYS A 163 13.58 15.53 4.26
C LYS A 163 15.07 15.65 4.58
N GLY A 164 15.64 14.66 5.26
CA GLY A 164 17.04 14.68 5.70
C GLY A 164 18.02 14.39 4.55
N GLY A 165 19.01 15.26 4.39
CA GLY A 165 20.07 15.11 3.39
C GLY A 165 21.45 15.54 3.91
N THR A 166 22.49 15.16 3.19
CA THR A 166 23.86 15.65 3.45
C THR A 166 24.35 16.51 2.28
N PRO A 167 25.39 17.35 2.46
CA PRO A 167 25.94 18.14 1.36
C PRO A 167 26.38 17.29 0.15
N TYR A 168 26.90 16.08 0.42
CA TYR A 168 27.35 15.13 -0.60
C TYR A 168 26.20 14.30 -1.19
N ASN A 169 25.17 14.00 -0.39
CA ASN A 169 23.99 13.22 -0.80
C ASN A 169 22.70 13.93 -0.38
N PRO A 170 22.25 14.92 -1.17
CA PRO A 170 21.13 15.79 -0.81
C PRO A 170 19.76 15.08 -0.79
N ASP A 171 19.63 13.96 -1.53
CA ASP A 171 18.41 13.14 -1.57
C ASP A 171 18.52 11.84 -0.76
N LEU A 172 19.48 11.74 0.18
CA LEU A 172 19.78 10.50 0.91
C LEU A 172 18.54 9.83 1.49
N MET A 173 17.81 10.51 2.40
CA MET A 173 16.63 9.92 3.03
C MET A 173 15.46 9.78 2.06
N ARG A 174 15.34 10.68 1.06
CA ARG A 174 14.31 10.60 0.03
C ARG A 174 14.42 9.34 -0.83
N ARG A 175 15.63 8.81 -1.00
CA ARG A 175 15.87 7.54 -1.69
C ARG A 175 15.82 6.35 -0.75
N LEU A 176 16.42 6.48 0.44
CA LEU A 176 16.52 5.41 1.43
C LEU A 176 15.14 4.96 1.96
N VAL A 177 14.27 5.91 2.32
CA VAL A 177 12.97 5.62 2.94
C VAL A 177 12.08 4.77 2.02
N PRO A 178 11.77 5.18 0.77
CA PRO A 178 10.96 4.34 -0.12
C PRO A 178 11.66 3.05 -0.53
N ALA A 179 13.01 3.03 -0.60
CA ALA A 179 13.75 1.79 -0.85
C ALA A 179 13.55 0.77 0.27
N LEU A 180 13.61 1.23 1.53
CA LEU A 180 13.35 0.38 2.70
C LEU A 180 11.90 -0.11 2.71
N MET A 181 10.94 0.76 2.40
CA MET A 181 9.53 0.34 2.30
C MET A 181 9.31 -0.73 1.23
N ALA A 182 9.95 -0.60 0.06
CA ALA A 182 9.89 -1.59 -1.00
C ALA A 182 10.51 -2.92 -0.55
N LEU A 183 11.67 -2.88 0.12
CA LEU A 183 12.36 -4.05 0.65
C LEU A 183 11.50 -4.78 1.71
N LEU A 184 10.84 -4.03 2.59
CA LEU A 184 9.95 -4.55 3.64
C LEU A 184 8.56 -4.94 3.12
N HIS A 185 8.32 -4.84 1.80
CA HIS A 185 7.04 -5.14 1.15
C HIS A 185 5.86 -4.28 1.61
N PHE A 186 6.09 -3.18 2.32
CA PHE A 186 5.02 -2.32 2.84
C PHE A 186 4.17 -1.73 1.72
N ASP A 187 4.80 -1.48 0.57
CA ASP A 187 4.16 -1.01 -0.65
C ASP A 187 3.15 -2.00 -1.28
N LYS A 188 3.23 -3.29 -0.93
CA LYS A 188 2.36 -4.37 -1.46
C LYS A 188 1.26 -4.77 -0.49
N MET A 189 1.27 -4.24 0.74
CA MET A 189 0.34 -4.63 1.81
C MET A 189 -1.14 -4.35 1.50
N PRO A 190 -1.54 -3.23 0.87
CA PRO A 190 -2.96 -3.01 0.54
C PRO A 190 -3.51 -4.12 -0.38
N ALA A 191 -2.73 -4.55 -1.38
CA ALA A 191 -3.11 -5.65 -2.26
C ALA A 191 -3.18 -6.99 -1.52
N LEU A 192 -2.22 -7.27 -0.63
CA LEU A 192 -2.22 -8.48 0.18
C LEU A 192 -3.46 -8.55 1.09
N LEU A 193 -3.80 -7.45 1.77
CA LEU A 193 -4.97 -7.40 2.64
C LEU A 193 -6.27 -7.58 1.85
N ALA A 194 -6.41 -6.91 0.70
CA ALA A 194 -7.57 -7.08 -0.15
C ALA A 194 -7.69 -8.53 -0.65
N TYR A 195 -6.58 -9.16 -1.05
CA TYR A 195 -6.55 -10.56 -1.42
C TYR A 195 -7.00 -11.47 -0.27
N LEU A 196 -6.47 -11.27 0.93
CA LEU A 196 -6.84 -12.06 2.10
C LEU A 196 -8.31 -11.89 2.48
N LEU A 197 -8.88 -10.69 2.36
CA LEU A 197 -10.30 -10.44 2.66
C LEU A 197 -11.26 -10.97 1.59
N ILE A 198 -10.78 -11.20 0.36
CA ILE A 198 -11.55 -11.79 -0.73
C ILE A 198 -11.45 -13.32 -0.72
N TYR A 199 -10.28 -13.86 -0.39
CA TYR A 199 -9.96 -15.28 -0.50
C TYR A 199 -9.68 -15.95 0.86
N SER A 200 -10.10 -15.34 1.98
CA SER A 200 -9.89 -15.92 3.33
C SER A 200 -10.52 -17.32 3.39
N PRO A 201 -9.71 -18.38 3.46
CA PRO A 201 -10.23 -19.75 3.50
C PRO A 201 -10.84 -20.07 4.87
N GLU A 202 -10.58 -19.26 5.90
CA GLU A 202 -10.94 -19.55 7.29
C GLU A 202 -12.29 -19.01 7.70
N THR A 203 -12.86 -18.00 7.00
CA THR A 203 -14.02 -17.26 7.49
C THR A 203 -15.38 -17.58 6.83
N PRO A 204 -15.49 -18.60 5.96
CA PRO A 204 -16.48 -18.79 4.86
C PRO A 204 -17.22 -17.58 4.25
N VAL A 205 -16.92 -16.37 4.71
CA VAL A 205 -17.61 -15.13 4.46
C VAL A 205 -16.58 -14.20 3.84
N VAL A 206 -16.93 -13.71 2.65
CA VAL A 206 -16.11 -12.83 1.84
C VAL A 206 -16.62 -11.40 2.02
N PHE A 207 -15.70 -10.44 2.15
CA PHE A 207 -16.04 -9.03 2.37
C PHE A 207 -15.55 -8.12 1.24
N PRO A 208 -16.11 -8.18 0.01
CA PRO A 208 -15.56 -7.47 -1.15
C PRO A 208 -15.51 -5.95 -0.98
N ARG A 209 -16.50 -5.35 -0.29
CA ARG A 209 -16.52 -3.91 -0.01
C ARG A 209 -15.43 -3.50 0.97
N ILE A 210 -15.22 -4.31 2.01
CA ILE A 210 -14.17 -4.08 3.01
C ILE A 210 -12.78 -4.34 2.39
N ALA A 211 -12.67 -5.31 1.49
CA ALA A 211 -11.47 -5.55 0.70
C ALA A 211 -11.13 -4.38 -0.23
N ALA A 212 -12.13 -3.80 -0.91
CA ALA A 212 -11.93 -2.58 -1.69
C ALA A 212 -11.46 -1.41 -0.81
N LEU A 213 -11.99 -1.30 0.41
CA LEU A 213 -11.56 -0.29 1.38
C LEU A 213 -10.11 -0.55 1.85
N ALA A 214 -9.72 -1.80 2.08
CA ALA A 214 -8.33 -2.14 2.39
C ALA A 214 -7.38 -1.81 1.22
N LEU A 215 -7.81 -2.11 -0.01
CA LEU A 215 -7.07 -1.76 -1.24
C LEU A 215 -6.94 -0.24 -1.42
N ALA A 216 -7.91 0.53 -0.93
CA ALA A 216 -7.84 1.99 -0.91
C ALA A 216 -6.67 2.53 -0.05
N GLY A 217 -6.00 1.68 0.73
CA GLY A 217 -4.68 1.97 1.31
C GLY A 217 -3.63 2.41 0.28
N TYR A 218 -3.81 2.10 -1.02
CA TYR A 218 -2.97 2.67 -2.07
C TYR A 218 -3.09 4.19 -2.19
N ILE A 219 -4.18 4.83 -1.75
CA ILE A 219 -4.36 6.29 -1.82
C ILE A 219 -3.33 7.02 -0.95
N PRO A 220 -3.22 6.77 0.38
CA PRO A 220 -2.21 7.44 1.20
C PRO A 220 -0.78 7.09 0.76
N PHE A 221 -0.54 5.85 0.31
CA PHE A 221 0.75 5.48 -0.31
C PHE A 221 1.06 6.34 -1.53
N THR A 222 0.08 6.52 -2.40
CA THR A 222 0.25 7.35 -3.61
C THR A 222 0.50 8.81 -3.25
N LEU A 223 -0.21 9.36 -2.26
CA LEU A 223 0.06 10.71 -1.78
C LEU A 223 1.49 10.86 -1.23
N PHE A 224 1.97 9.88 -0.47
CA PHE A 224 3.35 9.83 0.00
C PHE A 224 4.34 9.83 -1.18
N LEU A 225 4.14 8.91 -2.14
CA LEU A 225 5.00 8.74 -3.32
C LEU A 225 5.02 9.95 -4.25
N VAL A 226 3.87 10.58 -4.48
CA VAL A 226 3.75 11.82 -5.26
C VAL A 226 4.49 12.94 -4.55
N LYS A 227 4.31 13.12 -3.24
CA LYS A 227 5.01 14.17 -2.49
C LYS A 227 6.53 14.04 -2.54
N ILE A 228 7.06 12.82 -2.41
CA ILE A 228 8.50 12.60 -2.53
C ILE A 228 8.99 12.76 -3.97
N SER A 229 8.19 12.38 -4.98
CA SER A 229 8.58 12.44 -6.40
C SER A 229 8.54 13.86 -6.98
N VAL A 230 7.59 14.68 -6.54
CA VAL A 230 7.46 16.08 -6.96
C VAL A 230 8.50 16.96 -6.27
N SER A 231 9.03 16.53 -5.13
CA SER A 231 10.12 17.23 -4.44
C SER A 231 11.45 16.77 -5.06
N PHE A 232 12.01 17.51 -6.02
CA PHE A 232 13.27 17.17 -6.70
C PHE A 232 14.09 18.43 -6.98
N ARG A 233 15.42 18.31 -6.98
CA ARG A 233 16.32 19.43 -7.30
C ARG A 233 16.57 19.50 -8.80
N ASN A 234 16.43 20.68 -9.41
CA ASN A 234 17.10 21.00 -10.67
C ASN A 234 18.61 20.75 -10.50
N GLN A 235 19.18 19.84 -11.28
CA GLN A 235 20.59 19.92 -11.61
C GLN A 235 20.78 21.18 -12.47
N GLN A 236 20.88 22.34 -11.82
CA GLN A 236 21.51 23.49 -12.45
C GLN A 236 23.00 23.16 -12.54
N SER A 237 23.42 22.87 -13.77
CA SER A 237 24.71 23.21 -14.38
C SER A 237 25.69 23.89 -13.43
N SER A 238 26.76 23.17 -13.10
CA SER A 238 28.09 23.74 -12.89
C SER A 238 29.01 23.10 -13.91
#